data_AF-A0AAV2JAD8-F1
#
_entry.id   AF-A0AAV2JAD8-F1
#
_cell.length_a   1.000
_cell.length_b   1.000
_cell.length_c   1.000
_cell.angle_alpha   90.00
_cell.angle_beta   90.00
_cell.angle_gamma   90.00
#
_symmetry.space_group_name_H-M   'P 1'
#
loop_
_entity.id
_entity.type
_entity.pdbx_description
1 polymer ?
#
loop_
_entity_poly.entity_id
_entity_poly.type
_entity_poly.pdbx_seq_one_letter_code
_entity_poly.pdbx_strand_id
1 'polypeptide(L)'
;MWHPTLVAEALFAISNIFSSLRLIALFTANSHLGPLQISLGRMLLDILKFLFIYCLVLLAFANGLNQLYFYYESDGENGCKGIRCKEQNNAFSTLFETLQSLFWSIFGLISLYVTNVKPDHEFTEFVGSTMFGTYNIISLVVLLNMLIAMMNNSYQHIAWCYAYRAGRSHTRLPFSSGCCHFILWAGSETQITAVYK
;
A
#
# COMPACT_ATOMS: atom_id res chain seq x y z
N MET A 1 -18.56 11.52 -25.25
CA MET A 1 -19.35 10.28 -25.44
C MET A 1 -18.40 9.09 -25.33
N TRP A 2 -18.71 8.11 -24.48
CA TRP A 2 -17.88 6.92 -24.30
C TRP A 2 -18.09 5.96 -25.47
N HIS A 3 -17.08 5.82 -26.35
CA HIS A 3 -17.18 4.92 -27.49
C HIS A 3 -17.04 3.47 -27.03
N PRO A 4 -17.98 2.56 -27.37
CA PRO A 4 -17.97 1.19 -26.86
C PRO A 4 -16.69 0.42 -27.26
N THR A 5 -16.11 0.73 -28.43
CA THR A 5 -14.84 0.15 -28.88
C THR A 5 -13.67 0.43 -27.93
N LEU A 6 -13.54 1.66 -27.43
CA LEU A 6 -12.47 2.04 -26.51
C LEU A 6 -12.60 1.30 -25.16
N VAL A 7 -13.84 1.15 -24.69
CA VAL A 7 -14.13 0.38 -23.48
C VAL A 7 -13.79 -1.09 -23.69
N ALA A 8 -14.13 -1.66 -24.85
CA ALA A 8 -13.81 -3.04 -25.18
C ALA A 8 -12.29 -3.28 -25.24
N GLU A 9 -11.53 -2.39 -25.87
CA GLU A 9 -10.06 -2.46 -25.93
C GLU A 9 -9.43 -2.38 -24.54
N ALA A 10 -9.89 -1.46 -23.68
CA ALA A 10 -9.40 -1.31 -22.31
C ALA A 10 -9.69 -2.56 -21.46
N LEU A 11 -10.91 -3.09 -21.51
CA LEU A 11 -11.29 -4.30 -20.78
C LEU A 11 -10.54 -5.55 -21.30
N PHE A 12 -10.29 -5.62 -22.61
CA PHE A 12 -9.50 -6.69 -23.21
C PHE A 12 -8.05 -6.65 -22.72
N ALA A 13 -7.43 -5.47 -22.65
CA ALA A 13 -6.09 -5.30 -22.10
C ALA A 13 -6.01 -5.72 -20.62
N ILE A 14 -6.97 -5.29 -19.79
CA ILE A 14 -7.05 -5.70 -18.37
C ILE A 14 -7.21 -7.22 -18.25
N SER A 15 -8.05 -7.84 -19.09
CA SER A 15 -8.28 -9.29 -19.09
C SER A 15 -7.01 -10.07 -19.45
N ASN A 16 -6.22 -9.58 -20.42
CA ASN A 16 -4.97 -10.21 -20.80
C ASN A 16 -3.93 -10.18 -19.66
N ILE A 17 -3.89 -9.10 -18.87
CA ILE A 17 -3.04 -9.03 -17.66
C ILE A 17 -3.46 -10.09 -16.65
N PHE A 18 -4.76 -10.19 -16.33
CA PHE A 18 -5.26 -11.21 -15.40
C PHE A 18 -5.03 -12.64 -15.90
N SER A 19 -5.20 -12.87 -17.21
CA SER A 19 -4.92 -14.16 -17.85
C SER A 19 -3.44 -14.55 -17.69
N SER A 20 -2.53 -13.59 -17.90
CA SER A 20 -1.08 -13.80 -17.78
C SER A 20 -0.66 -14.01 -16.31
N LEU A 21 -1.28 -13.29 -15.37
CA LEU A 21 -1.05 -13.47 -13.92
C LEU A 21 -1.45 -14.87 -13.43
N ARG A 22 -2.39 -15.55 -14.10
CA ARG A 22 -2.78 -16.92 -13.75
C ARG A 22 -1.61 -17.91 -13.86
N LEU A 23 -0.59 -17.61 -14.67
CA LEU A 23 0.64 -18.42 -14.74
C LEU A 23 1.38 -18.50 -13.40
N ILE A 24 1.25 -17.50 -12.53
CA ILE A 24 1.80 -17.53 -11.17
C ILE A 24 1.19 -18.69 -10.36
N ALA A 25 -0.05 -19.11 -10.65
CA ALA A 25 -0.67 -20.27 -10.01
C ALA A 25 0.04 -21.60 -10.37
N LEU A 26 0.73 -21.69 -11.52
CA LEU A 26 1.47 -22.89 -11.90
C LEU A 26 2.72 -23.11 -11.03
N PHE A 27 3.24 -22.06 -10.37
CA PHE A 27 4.35 -22.20 -9.43
C PHE A 27 4.00 -23.06 -8.20
N THR A 28 2.70 -23.26 -7.91
CA THR A 28 2.25 -24.21 -6.88
C THR A 28 2.59 -25.67 -7.19
N ALA A 29 2.77 -26.01 -8.46
CA ALA A 29 3.09 -27.38 -8.89
C ALA A 29 4.55 -27.77 -8.60
N ASN A 30 5.44 -26.80 -8.38
CA ASN A 30 6.83 -27.07 -8.05
C ASN A 30 7.01 -27.25 -6.54
N SER A 31 7.69 -28.32 -6.13
CA SER A 31 7.92 -28.69 -4.72
C SER A 31 8.67 -27.62 -3.93
N HIS A 32 9.51 -26.82 -4.58
CA HIS A 32 10.26 -25.73 -3.96
C HIS A 32 9.51 -24.38 -3.93
N LEU A 33 8.66 -24.09 -4.93
CA LEU A 33 7.99 -22.78 -5.07
C LEU A 33 6.56 -22.78 -4.50
N GLY A 34 5.93 -23.94 -4.35
CA GLY A 34 4.57 -24.05 -3.79
C GLY A 34 4.45 -23.53 -2.35
N PRO A 35 5.35 -23.89 -1.41
CA PRO A 35 5.31 -23.36 -0.05
C PRO A 35 5.47 -21.83 0.03
N LEU A 36 6.27 -21.25 -0.88
CA LEU A 36 6.49 -19.80 -1.01
C LEU A 36 5.22 -19.09 -1.50
N GLN A 37 4.49 -19.69 -2.44
CA GLN A 37 3.25 -19.11 -2.94
C GLN A 37 2.13 -19.09 -1.90
N ILE A 38 2.03 -20.17 -1.10
CA ILE A 38 1.03 -20.25 -0.02
C ILE A 38 1.34 -19.21 1.08
N SER A 39 2.62 -18.97 1.39
CA SER A 39 3.00 -17.93 2.35
C SER A 39 2.69 -16.52 1.82
N LEU A 40 2.97 -16.25 0.54
CA LEU A 40 2.61 -15.00 -0.13
C LEU A 40 1.11 -14.69 -0.05
N GLY A 41 0.25 -15.69 -0.32
CA GLY A 41 -1.20 -15.52 -0.24
C GLY A 41 -1.70 -15.12 1.15
N ARG A 42 -1.09 -15.65 2.22
CA ARG A 42 -1.43 -15.28 3.61
C ARG A 42 -0.93 -13.89 3.97
N MET A 43 0.29 -13.53 3.55
CA MET A 43 0.83 -12.18 3.76
C MET A 43 0.01 -11.11 3.02
N LEU A 44 -0.53 -11.41 1.83
CA LEU A 44 -1.40 -10.49 1.08
C LEU A 44 -2.67 -10.11 1.87
N LEU A 45 -3.26 -11.02 2.64
CA LEU A 45 -4.43 -10.70 3.47
C LEU A 45 -4.09 -9.73 4.60
N ASP A 46 -2.88 -9.79 5.14
CA ASP A 46 -2.42 -8.83 6.15
C ASP A 46 -2.11 -7.46 5.52
N ILE A 47 -1.54 -7.44 4.31
CA ILE A 47 -1.34 -6.23 3.52
C ILE A 47 -2.69 -5.54 3.22
N LEU A 48 -3.73 -6.29 2.84
CA LEU A 48 -5.06 -5.72 2.56
C LEU A 48 -5.68 -5.03 3.79
N LYS A 49 -5.51 -5.59 5.00
CA LYS A 49 -5.96 -4.94 6.24
C LYS A 49 -5.23 -3.62 6.48
N PHE A 50 -3.92 -3.60 6.22
CA PHE A 50 -3.12 -2.39 6.35
C PHE A 50 -3.49 -1.34 5.30
N LEU A 51 -3.75 -1.77 4.06
CA LEU A 51 -4.22 -0.91 2.98
C LEU A 51 -5.53 -0.21 3.34
N PHE A 52 -6.44 -0.87 4.07
CA PHE A 52 -7.66 -0.23 4.56
C PHE A 52 -7.38 0.97 5.47
N ILE A 53 -6.43 0.85 6.41
CA ILE A 53 -6.01 1.95 7.28
C ILE A 53 -5.40 3.08 6.44
N TYR A 54 -4.57 2.73 5.46
CA TYR A 54 -3.98 3.68 4.53
C TYR A 54 -5.06 4.45 3.73
N CYS A 55 -6.09 3.78 3.23
CA CYS A 55 -7.21 4.42 2.54
C CYS A 55 -7.95 5.43 3.43
N LEU A 56 -8.12 5.16 4.73
CA LEU A 56 -8.74 6.10 5.68
C LEU A 56 -7.90 7.37 5.85
N VAL A 57 -6.58 7.23 5.97
CA VAL A 57 -5.65 8.37 6.02
C VAL A 57 -5.72 9.16 4.73
N LEU A 58 -5.65 8.49 3.58
CA LEU A 58 -5.73 9.12 2.26
C LEU A 58 -7.03 9.93 2.10
N LEU A 59 -8.18 9.36 2.46
CA LEU A 59 -9.47 10.05 2.42
C LEU A 59 -9.52 11.27 3.36
N ALA A 60 -8.97 11.17 4.58
CA ALA A 60 -8.95 12.28 5.53
C ALA A 60 -8.14 13.48 5.00
N PHE A 61 -6.93 13.22 4.49
CA PHE A 61 -6.10 14.26 3.89
C PHE A 61 -6.67 14.78 2.58
N ALA A 62 -7.32 13.93 1.77
CA ALA A 62 -7.98 14.35 0.54
C ALA A 62 -9.14 15.30 0.83
N ASN A 63 -9.95 15.02 1.85
CA ASN A 63 -11.01 15.94 2.26
C ASN A 63 -10.44 17.27 2.75
N GLY A 64 -9.36 17.26 3.55
CA GLY A 64 -8.70 18.47 4.05
C GLY A 64 -8.12 19.35 2.94
N LEU A 65 -7.38 18.75 2.00
CA LEU A 65 -6.79 19.48 0.87
C LEU A 65 -7.84 19.94 -0.14
N ASN A 66 -8.84 19.11 -0.45
CA ASN A 66 -9.94 19.53 -1.31
C ASN A 66 -10.67 20.72 -0.70
N GLN A 67 -10.97 20.71 0.61
CA GLN A 67 -11.62 21.85 1.27
C GLN A 67 -10.79 23.14 1.19
N LEU A 68 -9.46 23.03 1.25
CA LEU A 68 -8.55 24.19 1.17
C LEU A 68 -8.44 24.74 -0.27
N TYR A 69 -8.40 23.85 -1.26
CA TYR A 69 -8.12 24.20 -2.66
C TYR A 69 -9.36 24.26 -3.58
N PHE A 70 -10.55 23.91 -3.08
CA PHE A 70 -11.80 23.90 -3.87
C PHE A 70 -12.10 25.24 -4.54
N TYR A 71 -11.77 26.36 -3.90
CA TYR A 71 -12.03 27.70 -4.42
C TYR A 71 -11.03 28.16 -5.49
N TYR A 72 -9.86 27.51 -5.59
CA TYR A 72 -8.77 27.91 -6.49
C TYR A 72 -8.78 27.14 -7.81
N GLU A 73 -9.96 26.75 -8.29
CA GLU A 73 -10.11 26.10 -9.58
C GLU A 73 -9.74 27.08 -10.71
N SER A 74 -8.75 26.71 -11.51
CA SER A 74 -8.30 27.50 -12.65
C SER A 74 -8.58 26.78 -13.97
N ASP A 75 -8.93 27.53 -15.01
CA ASP A 75 -8.93 26.99 -16.37
C ASP A 75 -7.46 26.75 -16.77
N GLY A 76 -7.08 25.47 -16.84
CA GLY A 76 -5.71 25.05 -17.12
C GLY A 76 -5.20 25.62 -18.45
N GLU A 77 -3.90 25.88 -18.55
CA GLU A 77 -3.31 26.31 -19.82
C GLU A 77 -3.47 25.21 -20.88
N ASN A 78 -3.89 25.60 -22.09
CA ASN A 78 -4.06 24.72 -23.26
C ASN A 78 -5.19 23.66 -23.15
N GLY A 79 -6.17 23.84 -22.25
CA GLY A 79 -7.33 22.96 -22.14
C GLY A 79 -7.02 21.57 -21.56
N CYS A 80 -5.80 21.35 -21.04
CA CYS A 80 -5.46 20.16 -20.27
C CYS A 80 -5.62 20.46 -18.78
N LYS A 81 -6.44 19.68 -18.08
CA LYS A 81 -6.70 19.82 -16.66
C LYS A 81 -6.33 18.56 -15.88
N GLY A 82 -5.68 18.74 -14.74
CA GLY A 82 -5.35 17.68 -13.79
C GLY A 82 -3.85 17.32 -13.78
N ILE A 83 -3.53 16.33 -12.96
CA ILE A 83 -2.13 15.92 -12.69
C ILE A 83 -1.46 15.15 -13.83
N ARG A 84 -2.22 14.76 -14.85
CA ARG A 84 -1.72 13.99 -16.01
C ARG A 84 -1.25 14.88 -17.16
N CYS A 85 -1.34 16.20 -17.00
CA CYS A 85 -0.87 17.18 -17.97
C CYS A 85 0.65 17.38 -17.86
N LYS A 86 1.27 17.93 -18.92
CA LYS A 86 2.71 18.24 -18.94
C LYS A 86 3.09 19.19 -17.81
N GLU A 87 2.22 20.16 -17.53
CA GLU A 87 2.28 21.02 -16.36
C GLU A 87 1.14 20.62 -15.43
N GLN A 88 1.49 20.20 -14.21
CA GLN A 88 0.53 19.73 -13.23
C GLN A 88 -0.29 20.92 -12.74
N ASN A 89 -1.59 20.92 -13.03
CA ASN A 89 -2.52 21.97 -12.61
C ASN A 89 -3.73 21.37 -11.89
N ASN A 90 -4.38 22.18 -11.05
CA ASN A 90 -5.67 21.84 -10.41
C ASN A 90 -5.69 20.47 -9.68
N ALA A 91 -4.58 20.05 -9.09
CA ALA A 91 -4.43 18.73 -8.50
C ALA A 91 -5.38 18.48 -7.31
N PHE A 92 -5.80 19.56 -6.64
CA PHE A 92 -6.62 19.52 -5.44
C PHE A 92 -8.01 20.15 -5.61
N SER A 93 -8.44 20.43 -6.84
CA SER A 93 -9.70 21.13 -7.11
C SER A 93 -10.94 20.25 -6.94
N THR A 94 -10.79 18.93 -7.13
CA THR A 94 -11.87 17.96 -6.88
C THR A 94 -11.37 16.85 -5.98
N LEU A 95 -12.28 16.20 -5.25
CA LEU A 95 -11.93 15.08 -4.36
C LEU A 95 -11.24 13.98 -5.14
N PHE A 96 -11.73 13.62 -6.33
CA PHE A 96 -11.14 12.55 -7.13
C PHE A 96 -9.72 12.87 -7.60
N GLU A 97 -9.48 14.08 -8.12
CA GLU A 97 -8.13 14.53 -8.48
C GLU A 97 -7.21 14.59 -7.25
N THR A 98 -7.72 15.02 -6.10
CA THR A 98 -6.98 15.07 -4.85
C THR A 98 -6.55 13.67 -4.41
N LEU A 99 -7.46 12.69 -4.47
CA LEU A 99 -7.17 11.27 -4.18
C LEU A 99 -6.09 10.74 -5.13
N GLN A 100 -6.23 11.02 -6.44
CA GLN A 100 -5.27 10.58 -7.44
C GLN A 100 -3.89 11.21 -7.19
N SER A 101 -3.85 12.50 -6.85
CA SER A 101 -2.62 13.25 -6.55
C SER A 101 -1.89 12.69 -5.33
N LEU A 102 -2.62 12.48 -4.23
CA LEU A 102 -2.08 11.89 -3.01
C LEU A 102 -1.57 10.45 -3.23
N PHE A 103 -2.23 9.69 -4.09
CA PHE A 103 -1.76 8.35 -4.47
C PHE A 103 -0.44 8.41 -5.25
N TRP A 104 -0.35 9.27 -6.28
CA TRP A 104 0.85 9.40 -7.10
C TRP A 104 2.03 10.04 -6.34
N SER A 105 1.77 10.80 -5.28
CA SER A 105 2.84 11.41 -4.49
C SER A 105 3.67 10.38 -3.70
N ILE A 106 3.11 9.21 -3.36
CA ILE A 106 3.87 8.12 -2.73
C ILE A 106 5.04 7.70 -3.64
N PHE A 107 4.83 7.69 -4.95
CA PHE A 107 5.86 7.33 -5.93
C PHE A 107 6.80 8.51 -6.25
N GLY A 108 6.61 9.67 -5.62
CA GLY A 108 7.40 10.87 -5.88
C GLY A 108 7.12 11.53 -7.24
N LEU A 109 5.99 11.23 -7.87
CA LEU A 109 5.63 11.77 -9.20
C LEU A 109 4.90 13.12 -9.13
N ILE A 110 4.49 13.55 -7.94
CA ILE A 110 3.87 14.85 -7.71
C ILE A 110 4.91 15.79 -7.08
N SER A 111 5.08 16.95 -7.70
CA SER A 111 6.01 17.97 -7.24
C SER A 111 5.37 18.97 -6.28
N LEU A 112 6.17 19.62 -5.43
CA LEU A 112 5.68 20.58 -4.44
C LEU A 112 5.02 21.82 -5.08
N TYR A 113 5.45 22.24 -6.28
CA TYR A 113 4.90 23.43 -6.95
C TYR A 113 3.40 23.34 -7.25
N VAL A 114 2.81 22.15 -7.17
CA VAL A 114 1.38 21.90 -7.37
C VAL A 114 0.52 22.54 -6.28
N THR A 115 1.10 22.87 -5.12
CA THR A 115 0.40 23.61 -4.05
C THR A 115 0.36 25.12 -4.27
N ASN A 116 1.09 25.65 -5.26
CA ASN A 116 1.09 27.07 -5.56
C ASN A 116 -0.19 27.46 -6.31
N VAL A 117 -0.73 28.61 -5.95
CA VAL A 117 -1.95 29.18 -6.53
C VAL A 117 -1.61 30.45 -7.30
N LYS A 118 -2.34 30.72 -8.39
CA LYS A 118 -2.16 31.94 -9.18
C LYS A 118 -2.35 33.24 -8.38
N PRO A 119 -3.36 33.34 -7.48
CA PRO A 119 -3.44 34.48 -6.55
C PRO A 119 -2.41 34.37 -5.43
N ASP A 120 -1.80 35.49 -5.07
CA ASP A 120 -0.67 35.60 -4.14
C ASP A 120 -1.11 35.42 -2.67
N HIS A 121 -1.51 34.19 -2.32
CA HIS A 121 -1.97 33.80 -0.99
C HIS A 121 -0.96 32.90 -0.29
N GLU A 122 0.16 33.48 0.12
CA GLU A 122 1.27 32.78 0.79
C GLU A 122 0.81 31.90 1.98
N PHE A 123 -0.19 32.36 2.75
CA PHE A 123 -0.69 31.58 3.89
C PHE A 123 -1.37 30.27 3.47
N THR A 124 -2.20 30.31 2.42
CA THR A 124 -2.90 29.12 1.93
C THR A 124 -1.91 28.14 1.32
N GLU A 125 -0.93 28.64 0.56
CA GLU A 125 0.14 27.83 -0.01
C GLU A 125 0.99 27.16 1.07
N PHE A 126 1.35 27.92 2.11
CA PHE A 126 2.12 27.39 3.24
C PHE A 126 1.36 26.30 3.98
N VAL A 127 0.07 26.51 4.27
CA VAL A 127 -0.77 25.52 4.94
C VAL A 127 -0.95 24.27 4.07
N GLY A 128 -1.19 24.44 2.77
CA GLY A 128 -1.34 23.32 1.83
C GLY A 128 -0.05 22.51 1.67
N SER A 129 1.09 23.19 1.52
CA SER A 129 2.42 22.57 1.49
C SER A 129 2.72 21.81 2.79
N THR A 130 2.35 22.37 3.95
CA THR A 130 2.50 21.70 5.25
C THR A 130 1.60 20.48 5.39
N MET A 131 0.33 20.56 4.97
CA MET A 131 -0.60 19.42 4.95
C MET A 131 -0.12 18.30 4.03
N PHE A 132 0.39 18.66 2.85
CA PHE A 132 0.97 17.71 1.91
C PHE A 132 2.27 17.09 2.45
N GLY A 133 3.14 17.88 3.07
CA GLY A 133 4.37 17.41 3.71
C GLY A 133 4.11 16.42 4.85
N THR A 134 3.16 16.75 5.74
CA THR A 134 2.76 15.86 6.84
C THR A 134 2.14 14.56 6.33
N TYR A 135 1.32 14.61 5.27
CA TYR A 135 0.82 13.41 4.60
C TYR A 135 1.95 12.51 4.07
N ASN A 136 2.97 13.10 3.43
CA ASN A 136 4.11 12.33 2.93
C ASN A 136 4.93 11.70 4.07
N ILE A 137 5.15 12.41 5.19
CA ILE A 137 5.83 11.86 6.36
C ILE A 137 5.03 10.67 6.93
N ILE A 138 3.73 10.83 7.14
CA ILE A 138 2.89 9.76 7.68
C ILE A 138 2.86 8.56 6.72
N SER A 139 2.66 8.80 5.42
CA SER A 139 2.49 7.73 4.44
C SER A 139 3.80 6.99 4.11
N LEU A 140 4.89 7.72 3.83
CA LEU A 140 6.16 7.14 3.41
C LEU A 140 7.06 6.72 4.57
N VAL A 141 7.04 7.44 5.69
CA VAL A 141 7.93 7.13 6.82
C VAL A 141 7.23 6.25 7.83
N VAL A 142 6.00 6.55 8.21
CA VAL A 142 5.32 5.76 9.27
C VAL A 142 4.67 4.53 8.67
N LEU A 143 3.73 4.72 7.73
CA LEU A 143 2.90 3.62 7.24
C LEU A 143 3.71 2.61 6.42
N LEU A 144 4.59 3.06 5.52
CA LEU A 144 5.43 2.15 4.75
C LEU A 144 6.37 1.32 5.66
N ASN A 145 6.98 1.94 6.68
CA ASN A 145 7.85 1.21 7.62
C ASN A 145 7.04 0.23 8.49
N MET A 146 5.83 0.59 8.90
CA MET A 146 4.93 -0.33 9.61
C MET A 146 4.47 -1.48 8.72
N LEU A 147 4.20 -1.25 7.43
CA LEU A 147 3.86 -2.29 6.47
C LEU A 147 5.00 -3.32 6.33
N ILE A 148 6.23 -2.83 6.17
CA ILE A 148 7.42 -3.69 6.10
C ILE A 148 7.58 -4.48 7.41
N ALA A 149 7.40 -3.83 8.57
CA ALA A 149 7.49 -4.51 9.87
C ALA A 149 6.44 -5.62 10.03
N MET A 150 5.19 -5.40 9.62
CA MET A 150 4.15 -6.42 9.67
C MET A 150 4.42 -7.56 8.67
N MET A 151 4.92 -7.25 7.47
CA MET A 151 5.35 -8.27 6.51
C MET A 151 6.46 -9.16 7.08
N ASN A 152 7.47 -8.55 7.73
CA ASN A 152 8.58 -9.29 8.34
C ASN A 152 8.10 -10.20 9.48
N ASN A 153 7.19 -9.73 10.34
CA ASN A 153 6.63 -10.55 11.43
C ASN A 153 5.78 -11.73 10.89
N SER A 154 4.91 -11.46 9.90
CA SER A 154 4.11 -12.51 9.26
C SER A 154 4.99 -13.55 8.56
N TYR A 155 6.07 -13.11 7.89
CA TYR A 155 7.06 -14.01 7.28
C TYR A 155 7.78 -14.89 8.31
N GLN A 156 8.22 -14.31 9.44
CA GLN A 156 8.88 -15.05 10.52
C GLN A 156 7.95 -16.09 11.16
N HIS A 157 6.67 -15.75 11.38
CA HIS A 157 5.68 -16.68 11.93
C HIS A 157 5.44 -17.88 11.00
N ILE A 158 5.37 -17.63 9.69
CA ILE A 158 5.21 -18.69 8.69
C ILE A 158 6.47 -19.56 8.62
N ALA A 159 7.66 -18.96 8.63
CA ALA A 159 8.94 -19.69 8.64
C ALA A 159 9.08 -20.59 9.88
N TRP A 160 8.69 -20.10 11.06
CA TRP A 160 8.63 -20.88 12.29
C TRP A 160 7.68 -22.07 12.20
N CYS A 161 6.49 -21.88 11.64
CA CYS A 161 5.53 -22.96 11.43
C CYS A 161 6.10 -24.06 10.52
N TYR A 162 6.83 -23.70 9.46
CA TYR A 162 7.49 -24.67 8.59
C TYR A 162 8.65 -25.39 9.29
N ALA A 163 9.52 -24.68 10.01
CA ALA A 163 10.62 -25.26 10.77
C ALA A 163 10.13 -26.23 11.86
N TYR A 164 9.08 -25.85 12.60
CA TYR A 164 8.43 -26.71 13.57
C TYR A 164 7.84 -27.98 12.94
N ARG A 165 7.21 -27.85 11.75
CA ARG A 165 6.65 -28.99 11.01
C ARG A 165 7.74 -29.93 10.48
N ALA A 166 8.88 -29.39 10.03
CA ALA A 166 10.05 -30.16 9.60
C ALA A 166 10.72 -30.89 10.79
N GLY A 167 10.79 -30.26 11.97
CA GLY A 167 11.27 -30.92 13.20
C GLY A 167 10.33 -32.03 13.70
N ARG A 168 9.02 -31.91 13.48
CA ARG A 168 8.01 -32.92 13.86
C ARG A 168 7.95 -34.14 12.94
N SER A 169 8.50 -34.11 11.73
CA SER A 169 8.53 -35.30 10.84
C SER A 169 9.31 -36.48 11.44
N HIS A 170 10.19 -36.24 12.42
CA HIS A 170 10.92 -37.29 13.13
C HIS A 170 10.22 -37.86 14.37
N THR A 171 9.12 -37.25 14.84
CA THR A 171 8.40 -37.72 16.05
C THR A 171 6.88 -37.71 15.84
N ARG A 172 6.32 -38.91 15.67
CA ARG A 172 4.90 -39.19 15.39
C ARG A 172 4.08 -39.11 16.69
N LEU A 173 3.46 -37.97 17.01
CA LEU A 173 2.45 -37.86 18.10
C LEU A 173 1.33 -36.84 17.77
N PRO A 174 0.13 -36.98 18.37
CA PRO A 174 -1.13 -36.59 17.75
C PRO A 174 -1.49 -35.11 17.89
N PHE A 175 -2.39 -34.73 16.99
CA PHE A 175 -3.02 -33.44 16.78
C PHE A 175 -3.57 -32.83 18.10
N SER A 176 -3.12 -31.63 18.45
CA SER A 176 -3.88 -30.71 19.29
C SER A 176 -3.77 -29.30 18.69
N SER A 177 -4.94 -28.76 18.38
CA SER A 177 -5.26 -27.56 17.60
C SER A 177 -4.91 -26.24 18.32
N GLY A 178 -3.83 -26.21 19.11
CA GLY A 178 -3.54 -25.08 20.01
C GLY A 178 -2.17 -24.41 19.86
N CYS A 179 -1.26 -24.90 19.00
CA CYS A 179 0.14 -24.48 19.05
C CYS A 179 0.45 -23.05 18.57
N CYS A 180 -0.45 -22.30 17.94
CA CYS A 180 -0.18 -20.89 17.62
C CYS A 180 -0.38 -19.94 18.82
N HIS A 181 -1.19 -20.30 19.82
CA HIS A 181 -1.44 -19.42 20.97
C HIS A 181 -0.41 -19.59 22.10
N PHE A 182 0.36 -20.69 22.10
CA PHE A 182 1.30 -21.00 23.18
C PHE A 182 2.71 -20.38 23.01
N ILE A 183 3.07 -19.94 21.80
CA ILE A 183 4.40 -19.37 21.53
C ILE A 183 4.51 -17.90 22.01
N LEU A 184 3.38 -17.21 22.19
CA LEU A 184 3.37 -15.86 22.78
C LEU A 184 3.70 -15.85 24.29
N TRP A 185 3.55 -16.98 25.00
CA TRP A 185 3.88 -17.05 26.43
C TRP A 185 5.33 -17.50 26.72
N ALA A 186 6.00 -18.13 25.74
CA ALA A 186 7.41 -18.50 25.87
C ALA A 186 8.40 -17.42 25.37
N GLY A 187 7.88 -16.35 24.75
CA GLY A 187 8.69 -15.30 24.14
C GLY A 187 9.28 -14.25 25.09
N SER A 188 8.83 -14.17 26.35
CA SER A 188 9.31 -13.16 27.30
C SER A 188 10.41 -13.61 28.26
N GLU A 189 10.68 -14.92 28.40
CA GLU A 189 11.67 -15.42 29.38
C GLU A 189 12.96 -15.98 28.78
N THR A 190 13.04 -16.23 27.47
CA THR A 190 14.17 -16.98 26.88
C THR A 190 15.24 -16.14 26.17
N GLN A 191 15.19 -14.81 26.24
CA GLN A 191 16.20 -13.93 25.60
C GLN A 191 17.43 -13.59 26.47
N ILE A 192 17.62 -14.19 27.66
CA ILE A 192 18.72 -13.76 28.57
C ILE A 192 19.82 -14.81 28.83
N THR A 193 19.67 -16.10 28.49
CA THR A 193 20.59 -17.13 29.03
C THR A 193 21.40 -17.97 28.05
N ALA A 194 21.55 -17.57 26.77
CA ALA A 194 22.33 -18.35 25.79
C ALA A 194 23.57 -17.62 25.21
N VAL A 195 24.17 -16.69 25.96
CA VAL A 195 25.45 -16.04 25.59
C VAL A 195 26.60 -16.34 26.57
N TYR A 196 26.39 -17.10 27.64
CA TYR A 196 27.49 -17.52 28.53
C TYR A 196 27.36 -18.98 28.99
N LYS A 197 27.76 -19.93 28.14
CA LYS A 197 28.62 -21.07 28.50
C LYS A 197 28.99 -21.90 27.27
#